data_AF-A0A954NQX2-F1
#
_entry.id   AF-A0A954NQX2-F1
#
_cell.length_a   1.000
_cell.length_b   1.000
_cell.length_c   1.000
_cell.angle_alpha   90.00
_cell.angle_beta   90.00
_cell.angle_gamma   90.00
#
_symmetry.space_group_name_H-M   'P 1'
#
loop_
_entity.id
_entity.type
_entity.pdbx_description
1 polymer ?
#
loop_
_entity_poly.entity_id
_entity_poly.type
_entity_poly.pdbx_seq_one_letter_code
_entity_poly.pdbx_strand_id
1 'polypeptide(L)' 'QIAKGSGSPKAEKVGTVTQDQLIEIAKTKFEDMNAPNVEHAARTIAGTARSMGLQVVD' A
#
# COMPACT_ATOMS: atom_id res chain seq x y z
N GLN A 1 -17.35 10.10 30.33
CA GLN A 1 -16.65 8.80 30.49
C GLN A 1 -16.03 8.45 29.15
N ILE A 2 -14.72 8.23 29.11
CA ILE A 2 -13.95 7.92 27.90
C ILE A 2 -14.07 6.42 27.66
N ALA A 3 -14.78 6.02 26.60
CA ALA A 3 -15.08 4.61 26.32
C ALA A 3 -14.90 4.27 24.83
N LYS A 4 -13.64 4.32 24.39
CA LYS A 4 -12.97 3.31 23.56
C LYS A 4 -11.68 3.96 23.07
N GLY A 5 -10.58 3.58 23.72
CA GLY A 5 -9.26 3.81 23.14
C GLY A 5 -9.25 3.25 21.73
N SER A 6 -8.82 4.09 20.79
CA SER A 6 -8.41 3.72 19.44
C SER A 6 -7.89 2.28 19.42
N GLY A 7 -8.69 1.36 18.88
CA GLY A 7 -8.28 -0.02 18.67
C GLY A 7 -7.08 0.04 17.74
N SER A 8 -5.91 -0.31 18.27
CA SER A 8 -4.61 -0.24 17.61
C SER A 8 -4.71 -0.61 16.12
N PRO A 9 -4.45 0.32 15.18
CA PRO A 9 -4.50 0.06 13.74
C PRO A 9 -3.46 -0.97 13.25
N LYS A 10 -2.51 -1.34 14.12
CA LYS A 10 -1.34 -2.15 13.80
C LYS A 10 -1.55 -3.66 13.87
N ALA A 11 -2.74 -4.14 14.22
CA ALA A 11 -2.88 -5.50 14.76
C ALA A 11 -3.15 -6.62 13.75
N GLU A 12 -3.66 -6.36 12.54
CA GLU A 12 -3.92 -7.45 11.58
C GLU A 12 -3.26 -7.16 10.24
N LYS A 13 -2.35 -8.06 9.82
CA LYS A 13 -1.87 -8.08 8.44
C LYS A 13 -3.09 -8.33 7.55
N VAL A 14 -3.55 -7.28 6.88
CA VAL A 14 -4.81 -7.28 6.11
C VAL A 14 -4.70 -8.16 4.85
N GLY A 15 -3.48 -8.55 4.48
CA GLY A 15 -3.21 -9.43 3.34
C GLY A 15 -1.77 -9.29 2.85
N THR A 16 -1.45 -10.01 1.78
CA THR A 16 -0.18 -9.90 1.05
C THR A 16 -0.45 -9.36 -0.36
N VAL A 17 0.47 -8.55 -0.86
CA VAL A 17 0.47 -8.08 -2.26
C VAL A 17 1.83 -8.39 -2.88
N THR A 18 1.85 -8.85 -4.12
CA THR A 18 3.12 -9.12 -4.82
C THR A 18 3.69 -7.86 -5.46
N GLN A 19 4.99 -7.87 -5.75
CA GLN A 19 5.62 -6.77 -6.48
C GLN A 19 5.01 -6.58 -7.88
N ASP A 20 4.67 -7.66 -8.56
CA ASP A 20 3.98 -7.63 -9.86
C ASP A 20 2.61 -6.96 -9.77
N GLN A 21 1.82 -7.27 -8.73
CA GLN A 21 0.52 -6.62 -8.51
C GLN A 21 0.67 -5.12 -8.30
N LEU A 22 1.69 -4.70 -7.56
CA LEU A 22 1.98 -3.28 -7.35
C LEU A 22 2.35 -2.58 -8.67
N ILE A 23 3.11 -3.24 -9.53
CA ILE A 23 3.48 -2.72 -10.86
C ILE A 23 2.25 -2.61 -11.76
N GLU A 24 1.36 -3.60 -11.78
CA GLU A 24 0.13 -3.54 -12.59
C GLU A 24 -0.82 -2.43 -12.10
N ILE A 25 -0.98 -2.27 -10.78
CA ILE A 25 -1.73 -1.16 -10.19
C ILE A 25 -1.06 0.18 -10.56
N ALA A 26 0.28 0.24 -10.49
CA ALA A 26 1.04 1.42 -10.85
C ALA A 26 0.84 1.80 -12.32
N LYS A 27 0.89 0.84 -13.26
CA LYS A 27 0.64 1.08 -14.68
C LYS A 27 -0.78 1.60 -14.92
N THR A 28 -1.77 0.96 -14.31
CA THR A 28 -3.18 1.32 -14.48
C THR A 28 -3.48 2.74 -13.98
N LYS A 29 -2.82 3.15 -12.89
CA LYS A 29 -3.00 4.48 -12.28
C LYS A 29 -1.92 5.49 -12.68
N PHE A 30 -0.98 5.12 -13.55
CA PHE A 30 0.23 5.92 -13.80
C PHE A 30 -0.10 7.31 -14.32
N GLU A 31 -1.10 7.39 -15.21
CA GLU A 31 -1.58 8.65 -15.80
C GLU A 31 -2.15 9.61 -14.76
N ASP A 32 -2.69 9.10 -13.65
CA ASP A 32 -3.22 9.88 -12.52
C ASP A 32 -2.18 10.16 -11.44
N MET A 33 -0.97 9.61 -11.56
CA MET A 33 0.08 9.71 -10.55
C MET A 33 1.18 10.67 -10.99
N ASN A 34 1.62 11.52 -10.05
CA ASN A 34 2.80 12.33 -10.24
C ASN A 34 4.07 11.52 -9.89
N ALA A 35 4.45 10.60 -10.78
CA ALA A 35 5.62 9.76 -10.62
C ALA A 35 6.51 9.80 -11.88
N PRO A 36 7.85 9.81 -11.73
CA PRO A 36 8.77 9.90 -12.88
C PRO A 36 8.81 8.63 -13.74
N ASN A 37 8.47 7.47 -13.17
CA ASN A 37 8.38 6.19 -13.86
C ASN A 37 7.49 5.20 -13.08
N VAL A 38 7.12 4.10 -13.74
CA VAL A 38 6.24 3.07 -13.17
C VAL A 38 6.86 2.43 -11.92
N GLU A 39 8.18 2.23 -11.87
CA GLU A 39 8.82 1.72 -10.65
C GLU A 39 8.66 2.68 -9.46
N HIS A 40 8.72 3.99 -9.68
CA HIS A 40 8.51 4.99 -8.62
C HIS A 40 7.05 5.04 -8.17
N ALA A 41 6.11 4.88 -9.10
CA ALA A 41 4.70 4.75 -8.79
C ALA A 41 4.44 3.48 -7.96
N ALA A 42 5.02 2.34 -8.35
CA ALA A 42 4.92 1.08 -7.61
C ALA A 42 5.50 1.20 -6.19
N ARG A 43 6.62 1.91 -6.00
CA ARG A 43 7.18 2.20 -4.66
C ARG A 43 6.26 3.05 -3.81
N THR A 44 5.61 4.05 -4.40
CA THR A 44 4.62 4.89 -3.70
C THR A 44 3.46 4.03 -3.21
N ILE A 45 2.91 3.18 -4.09
CA ILE A 45 1.81 2.26 -3.77
C ILE A 45 2.26 1.24 -2.71
N ALA A 46 3.50 0.73 -2.78
CA ALA A 46 4.06 -0.16 -1.77
C ALA A 46 4.12 0.50 -0.38
N GLY A 47 4.47 1.79 -0.31
CA GLY A 47 4.45 2.57 0.93
C GLY A 47 3.04 2.68 1.53
N THR A 48 2.05 2.93 0.68
CA THR A 48 0.64 2.92 1.09
C THR A 48 0.20 1.54 1.57
N ALA A 49 0.51 0.48 0.82
CA ALA A 49 0.20 -0.90 1.18
C ALA A 49 0.76 -1.27 2.56
N ARG A 50 2.03 -0.94 2.83
CA ARG A 50 2.67 -1.16 4.14
C ARG A 50 1.99 -0.38 5.26
N SER A 51 1.59 0.87 5.00
CA SER A 51 0.91 1.71 5.99
C SER A 51 -0.50 1.21 6.33
N MET A 52 -1.15 0.53 5.39
CA MET A 52 -2.43 -0.16 5.60
C MET A 52 -2.29 -1.55 6.22
N GLY A 53 -1.06 -2.03 6.49
CA GLY A 53 -0.83 -3.36 7.06
C GLY A 53 -0.76 -4.49 6.04
N LEU A 54 -0.62 -4.21 4.75
CA LEU A 54 -0.35 -5.23 3.73
C LEU A 54 1.13 -5.60 3.72
N GLN A 55 1.42 -6.89 3.63
CA GLN A 55 2.78 -7.39 3.45
C GLN A 55 3.10 -7.45 1.96
N VAL A 56 4.12 -6.70 1.54
CA VAL A 56 4.66 -6.81 0.18
C VAL A 56 5.56 -8.04 0.13
N VAL A 57 5.19 -9.02 -0.70
CA VAL A 57 5.99 -10.21 -1.01
C VAL A 57 6.54 -10.06 -2.42
N ASP A 58 7.73 -10.59 -2.67
CA ASP A 58 8.27 -10.66 -4.04
C ASP A 58 7.58 -11.78 -4.81
#